data_AF-A0A9D5QF77-F1
#
_entry.id   AF-A0A9D5QF77-F1
#
_cell.length_a   1.000
_cell.length_b   1.000
_cell.length_c   1.000
_cell.angle_alpha   90.00
_cell.angle_beta   90.00
_cell.angle_gamma   90.00
#
_symmetry.space_group_name_H-M   'P 1'
#
loop_
_entity.id
_entity.type
_entity.pdbx_description
1 polymer ?
#
loop_
_entity_poly.entity_id
_entity_poly.type
_entity_poly.pdbx_seq_one_letter_code
_entity_poly.pdbx_strand_id
1 'polypeptide(L)'
;MRDTYPTVGDLRDCLRTRGICHGIKHDVLEFMAAGRICKERVCVAEGDAPQPGEPGKLEYLFDTSSRGRPQESSDGRVDLRNLQLVINVEKGQELVRRLPPAAGTPGRSVYGEGIDPSPEPEAQFKMGAGIRVSDDDPNVLVAEIDGAVVMSPDEYVEVIKSEIIASDIDYNTGNVSFTGDLTIRGSVRAGFEVNAKGNLRIGGNVEDAAVSCTGNLEIAGGAVGSGNALVTCGGSMKVRHVERFIVKVGGDLCITEDAIHSDIVAQGRVQARSIVGGTTSAGEGIQAEVAGAAAETRTVLDAGGTFAIMQEKTELEKQIGSLTIELTGVRDAQYNLVKDAMDEKGVMSAADEGVLDELWTRRAELEQKRTGLREK
;
A
#
# COMPACT_ATOMS: atom_id res chain seq x y z
N MET A 1 80.37 42.14 -3.33
CA MET A 1 80.12 40.77 -3.81
C MET A 1 78.77 40.80 -4.50
N ARG A 2 78.68 40.38 -5.78
CA ARG A 2 77.37 40.24 -6.42
C ARG A 2 76.68 39.08 -5.71
N ASP A 3 75.61 39.36 -4.97
CA ASP A 3 74.76 38.31 -4.43
C ASP A 3 74.29 37.48 -5.61
N THR A 4 74.93 36.34 -5.79
CA THR A 4 74.68 35.45 -6.92
C THR A 4 73.44 34.69 -6.52
N TYR A 5 72.28 35.12 -7.01
CA TYR A 5 71.03 34.45 -6.73
C TYR A 5 71.09 33.02 -7.31
N PRO A 6 70.62 32.02 -6.56
CA PRO A 6 70.58 30.65 -7.04
C PRO A 6 69.74 30.57 -8.31
N THR A 7 70.18 29.76 -9.27
CA THR A 7 69.42 29.54 -10.50
C THR A 7 68.18 28.68 -10.22
N VAL A 8 67.21 28.68 -11.14
CA VAL A 8 66.02 27.80 -11.04
C VAL A 8 66.42 26.32 -10.98
N GLY A 9 67.53 25.95 -11.63
CA GLY A 9 68.13 24.62 -11.54
C GLY A 9 68.60 24.29 -10.12
N ASP A 10 69.38 25.19 -9.51
CA ASP A 10 69.89 25.01 -8.14
C ASP A 10 68.74 24.88 -7.12
N LEU A 11 67.66 25.65 -7.31
CA LEU A 11 66.47 25.57 -6.46
C LEU A 11 65.72 24.25 -6.64
N ARG A 12 65.59 23.77 -7.88
CA ARG A 12 64.92 22.50 -8.20
C ARG A 12 65.71 21.29 -7.68
N ASP A 13 67.02 21.32 -7.80
CA ASP A 13 67.90 20.26 -7.29
C ASP A 13 67.91 20.23 -5.76
N CYS A 14 67.83 21.39 -5.11
CA CYS A 14 67.64 21.49 -3.66
C CYS A 14 66.30 20.86 -3.21
N LEU A 15 65.20 21.14 -3.92
CA LEU A 15 63.89 20.54 -3.64
C LEU A 15 63.93 19.02 -3.81
N ARG A 16 64.53 18.53 -4.90
CA ARG A 16 64.71 17.09 -5.17
C ARG A 16 65.56 16.39 -4.14
N THR A 17 66.67 17.01 -3.71
CA THR A 17 67.56 16.46 -2.66
C THR A 17 66.83 16.30 -1.32
N ARG A 18 65.82 17.13 -1.08
CA ARG A 18 64.92 17.06 0.09
C ARG A 18 63.69 16.17 -0.12
N GLY A 19 63.60 15.46 -1.24
CA GLY A 19 62.52 14.53 -1.57
C GLY A 19 61.24 15.18 -2.10
N ILE A 20 61.21 16.49 -2.33
CA ILE A 20 60.03 17.19 -2.86
C ILE A 20 59.97 16.96 -4.37
N CYS A 21 58.97 16.20 -4.81
CA CYS A 21 58.83 15.74 -6.19
C CYS A 21 57.46 16.03 -6.82
N HIS A 22 56.46 16.43 -6.02
CA HIS A 22 55.09 16.66 -6.47
C HIS A 22 54.63 18.10 -6.17
N GLY A 23 53.82 18.67 -7.06
CA GLY A 23 53.14 19.95 -6.81
C GLY A 23 54.02 21.21 -6.82
N ILE A 24 55.18 21.17 -7.48
CA ILE A 24 56.16 22.28 -7.51
C ILE A 24 55.61 23.47 -8.32
N LYS A 25 55.57 24.66 -7.70
CA LYS A 25 55.14 25.91 -8.34
C LYS A 25 56.29 26.55 -9.10
N HIS A 26 56.39 26.26 -10.40
CA HIS A 26 57.52 26.67 -11.24
C HIS A 26 57.64 28.18 -11.42
N ASP A 27 56.51 28.87 -11.51
CA ASP A 27 56.40 30.33 -11.52
C ASP A 27 57.05 30.95 -10.28
N VAL A 28 56.76 30.43 -9.09
CA VAL A 28 57.33 30.91 -7.83
C VAL A 28 58.86 30.75 -7.81
N LEU A 29 59.37 29.62 -8.32
CA LEU A 29 60.82 29.39 -8.39
C LEU A 29 61.52 30.38 -9.34
N GLU A 30 60.88 30.73 -10.45
CA GLU A 30 61.39 31.75 -11.38
C GLU A 30 61.42 33.14 -10.74
N PHE A 31 60.38 33.52 -9.98
CA PHE A 31 60.36 34.78 -9.24
C PHE A 31 61.43 34.86 -8.13
N MET A 32 61.70 33.74 -7.45
CA MET A 32 62.78 33.65 -6.45
C MET A 32 64.17 33.76 -7.08
N ALA A 33 64.40 33.09 -8.22
CA ALA A 33 65.67 33.14 -8.95
C ALA A 33 65.94 34.54 -9.56
N ALA A 34 64.89 35.26 -9.95
CA ALA A 34 64.98 36.65 -10.44
C ALA A 34 65.21 37.70 -9.33
N GLY A 35 65.36 37.29 -8.07
CA GLY A 35 65.61 38.17 -6.93
C GLY A 35 64.43 39.07 -6.53
N ARG A 36 63.21 38.75 -7.00
CA ARG A 36 62.00 39.55 -6.76
C ARG A 36 61.29 39.21 -5.46
N ILE A 37 61.63 38.08 -4.85
CA ILE A 37 61.08 37.61 -3.57
C ILE A 37 62.28 37.26 -2.68
N CYS A 38 62.51 38.02 -1.61
CA CYS A 38 63.64 37.81 -0.71
C CYS A 38 63.23 37.98 0.76
N LYS A 39 63.78 37.14 1.65
CA LYS A 39 63.54 37.14 3.11
C LYS A 39 62.09 36.88 3.56
N GLU A 40 61.26 36.32 2.69
CA GLU A 40 59.88 35.92 3.00
C GLU A 40 59.71 34.39 2.91
N ARG A 41 58.78 33.83 3.69
CA ARG A 41 58.40 32.42 3.58
C ARG A 41 57.38 32.27 2.46
N VAL A 42 57.74 31.58 1.39
CA VAL A 42 56.88 31.38 0.22
C VAL A 42 56.63 29.90 -0.04
N CYS A 43 55.39 29.56 -0.39
CA CYS A 43 55.00 28.19 -0.75
C CYS A 43 55.56 27.85 -2.14
N VAL A 44 56.53 26.93 -2.19
CA VAL A 44 57.24 26.52 -3.42
C VAL A 44 56.74 25.20 -3.99
N ALA A 45 55.99 24.42 -3.20
CA ALA A 45 55.31 23.21 -3.63
C ALA A 45 54.08 22.96 -2.77
N GLU A 46 53.01 22.44 -3.35
CA GLU A 46 51.74 22.16 -2.68
C GLU A 46 51.24 20.78 -3.10
N GLY A 47 50.90 19.93 -2.14
CA GLY A 47 50.32 18.62 -2.42
C GLY A 47 48.85 18.72 -2.83
N ASP A 48 48.32 17.64 -3.38
CA ASP A 48 46.88 17.52 -3.63
C ASP A 48 46.20 17.07 -2.34
N ALA A 49 45.24 17.85 -1.85
CA ALA A 49 44.44 17.43 -0.70
C ALA A 49 43.54 16.23 -1.06
N PRO A 50 43.36 15.24 -0.16
CA PRO A 50 42.39 14.19 -0.39
C PRO A 50 40.99 14.79 -0.46
N GLN A 51 40.14 14.24 -1.34
CA GLN A 51 38.73 14.64 -1.39
C GLN A 51 37.89 13.66 -0.56
N PRO A 52 36.96 14.17 0.27
CA PRO A 52 36.05 13.33 1.03
C PRO A 52 35.19 12.46 0.11
N GLY A 53 34.73 11.34 0.66
CA GLY A 53 33.83 10.44 -0.04
C GLY A 53 32.37 10.91 0.04
N GLU A 54 31.45 10.01 -0.26
CA GLU A 54 30.04 10.22 0.08
C GLU A 54 29.65 9.37 1.30
N PRO A 55 28.92 9.92 2.28
CA PRO A 55 28.44 9.15 3.42
C PRO A 55 27.47 8.06 2.96
N GLY A 56 27.38 6.99 3.77
CA GLY A 56 26.38 5.96 3.54
C GLY A 56 24.96 6.54 3.56
N LYS A 57 24.05 5.94 2.81
CA LYS A 57 22.66 6.41 2.67
C LYS A 57 21.68 5.29 2.97
N LEU A 58 20.48 5.65 3.40
CA LEU A 58 19.36 4.71 3.50
C LEU A 58 18.49 4.85 2.26
N GLU A 59 18.24 3.72 1.60
CA GLU A 59 17.29 3.59 0.51
C GLU A 59 16.00 2.97 1.07
N TYR A 60 14.88 3.66 0.89
CA TYR A 60 13.56 3.18 1.33
C TYR A 60 12.88 2.43 0.18
N LEU A 61 12.53 1.17 0.42
CA LEU A 61 11.97 0.27 -0.59
C LEU A 61 10.43 0.32 -0.64
N PHE A 62 9.83 1.32 0.02
CA PHE A 62 8.41 1.61 0.00
C PHE A 62 8.17 3.03 -0.50
N ASP A 63 7.01 3.28 -1.10
CA ASP A 63 6.70 4.57 -1.72
C ASP A 63 6.48 5.67 -0.66
N THR A 64 7.51 6.48 -0.45
CA THR A 64 7.45 7.65 0.43
C THR A 64 6.84 8.88 -0.24
N SER A 65 6.60 8.84 -1.56
CA SER A 65 6.30 10.02 -2.37
C SER A 65 4.80 10.29 -2.57
N SER A 66 3.97 9.25 -2.46
CA SER A 66 2.53 9.28 -2.68
C SER A 66 1.69 9.49 -1.40
N ARG A 67 2.30 9.50 -0.22
CA ARG A 67 1.58 9.61 1.05
C ARG A 67 0.82 10.94 1.15
N GLY A 68 -0.51 10.86 1.23
CA GLY A 68 -1.39 12.02 1.35
C GLY A 68 -1.63 12.79 0.05
N ARG A 69 -1.24 12.24 -1.11
CA ARG A 69 -1.53 12.84 -2.41
C ARG A 69 -2.66 12.08 -3.10
N PRO A 70 -3.67 12.78 -3.66
CA PRO A 70 -4.66 12.15 -4.52
C PRO A 70 -4.00 11.43 -5.70
N GLN A 71 -4.44 10.21 -5.99
CA GLN A 71 -3.97 9.52 -7.18
C GLN A 71 -4.66 10.09 -8.43
N GLU A 72 -3.87 10.39 -9.46
CA GLU A 72 -4.39 10.66 -10.80
C GLU A 72 -4.64 9.34 -11.50
N SER A 73 -5.88 9.11 -11.92
CA SER A 73 -6.24 7.97 -12.76
C SER A 73 -5.64 8.12 -14.16
N SER A 74 -5.50 7.02 -14.91
CA SER A 74 -4.94 7.01 -16.27
C SER A 74 -5.66 7.95 -17.25
N ASP A 75 -6.91 8.31 -16.93
CA ASP A 75 -7.76 9.22 -17.71
C ASP A 75 -7.66 10.70 -17.26
N GLY A 76 -6.71 11.05 -16.37
CA GLY A 76 -6.52 12.41 -15.86
C GLY A 76 -7.57 12.87 -14.84
N ARG A 77 -8.43 11.96 -14.35
CA ARG A 77 -9.35 12.22 -13.23
C ARG A 77 -8.63 12.00 -11.90
N VAL A 78 -8.67 13.01 -11.03
CA VAL A 78 -8.11 12.96 -9.68
C VAL A 78 -9.06 12.20 -8.75
N ASP A 79 -8.62 11.06 -8.22
CA ASP A 79 -9.34 10.32 -7.19
C ASP A 79 -8.99 10.88 -5.80
N LEU A 80 -9.81 11.82 -5.34
CA LEU A 80 -9.69 12.42 -4.01
C LEU A 80 -10.01 11.44 -2.88
N ARG A 81 -10.47 10.22 -3.17
CA ARG A 81 -10.80 9.22 -2.16
C ARG A 81 -9.63 8.32 -1.82
N ASN A 82 -8.62 8.16 -2.67
CA ASN A 82 -7.49 7.27 -2.38
C ASN A 82 -6.23 8.07 -2.10
N LEU A 83 -6.05 8.49 -0.84
CA LEU A 83 -4.93 9.32 -0.39
C LEU A 83 -3.69 8.54 0.07
N GLN A 84 -3.67 7.21 -0.09
CA GLN A 84 -2.55 6.30 0.23
C GLN A 84 -1.87 6.63 1.57
N LEU A 85 -2.68 6.93 2.61
CA LEU A 85 -2.19 7.34 3.93
C LEU A 85 -1.49 6.21 4.68
N VAL A 86 -1.85 4.96 4.35
CA VAL A 86 -1.38 3.73 4.96
C VAL A 86 -0.61 2.93 3.91
N ILE A 87 0.63 2.55 4.24
CA ILE A 87 1.45 1.67 3.42
C ILE A 87 1.50 0.31 4.11
N ASN A 88 0.70 -0.63 3.61
CA ASN A 88 0.64 -1.99 4.16
C ASN A 88 1.87 -2.79 3.76
N VAL A 89 2.37 -3.62 4.68
CA VAL A 89 3.54 -4.49 4.49
C VAL A 89 3.27 -5.88 5.06
N GLU A 90 3.89 -6.89 4.43
CA GLU A 90 3.82 -8.28 4.86
C GLU A 90 5.09 -8.69 5.61
N LYS A 91 4.96 -9.64 6.54
CA LYS A 91 6.10 -10.20 7.26
C LYS A 91 7.16 -10.73 6.28
N GLY A 92 8.40 -10.29 6.48
CA GLY A 92 9.55 -10.63 5.64
C GLY A 92 9.80 -9.68 4.48
N GLN A 93 8.91 -8.72 4.22
CA GLN A 93 9.11 -7.71 3.19
C GLN A 93 10.31 -6.81 3.53
N GLU A 94 11.21 -6.57 2.57
CA GLU A 94 12.29 -5.59 2.71
C GLU A 94 11.74 -4.17 2.75
N LEU A 95 12.19 -3.37 3.71
CA LEU A 95 11.69 -2.01 3.95
C LEU A 95 12.76 -0.95 3.69
N VAL A 96 13.98 -1.18 4.17
CA VAL A 96 15.07 -0.23 4.08
C VAL A 96 16.35 -0.96 3.76
N ARG A 97 17.13 -0.42 2.81
CA ARG A 97 18.45 -0.91 2.45
C ARG A 97 19.50 0.15 2.79
N ARG A 98 20.56 -0.27 3.47
CA ARG A 98 21.71 0.57 3.77
C ARG A 98 22.71 0.48 2.63
N LEU A 99 23.01 1.64 2.04
CA LEU A 99 24.03 1.81 1.03
C LEU A 99 25.35 2.18 1.71
N PRO A 100 26.45 1.46 1.42
CA PRO A 100 27.75 1.74 2.03
C PRO A 100 28.28 3.11 1.62
N PRO A 101 29.15 3.74 2.44
CA PRO A 101 29.82 4.98 2.07
C PRO A 101 30.69 4.78 0.82
N ALA A 102 30.73 5.79 -0.04
CA ALA A 102 31.61 5.81 -1.20
C ALA A 102 33.00 6.31 -0.78
N ALA A 103 34.06 5.63 -1.21
CA ALA A 103 35.42 6.05 -0.91
C ALA A 103 35.75 7.40 -1.56
N GLY A 104 36.43 8.27 -0.81
CA GLY A 104 36.98 9.52 -1.33
C GLY A 104 38.14 9.30 -2.29
N THR A 105 38.63 10.38 -2.90
CA THR A 105 39.81 10.30 -3.77
C THR A 105 41.09 10.59 -2.96
N PRO A 106 42.11 9.70 -3.02
CA PRO A 106 43.37 9.94 -2.34
C PRO A 106 44.05 11.22 -2.82
N GLY A 107 44.55 11.99 -1.86
CA GLY A 107 45.44 13.11 -2.11
C GLY A 107 46.88 12.67 -2.34
N ARG A 108 47.77 13.64 -2.53
CA ARG A 108 49.19 13.37 -2.75
C ARG A 108 50.05 14.42 -2.06
N SER A 109 50.93 13.99 -1.17
CA SER A 109 51.88 14.88 -0.52
C SER A 109 52.91 15.43 -1.51
N VAL A 110 53.62 16.50 -1.12
CA VAL A 110 54.74 17.06 -1.90
C VAL A 110 55.90 16.07 -2.09
N TYR A 111 55.96 15.00 -1.28
CA TYR A 111 56.93 13.91 -1.37
C TYR A 111 56.49 12.78 -2.33
N GLY A 112 55.30 12.89 -2.90
CA GLY A 112 54.74 11.91 -3.84
C GLY A 112 54.00 10.74 -3.19
N GLU A 113 53.98 10.68 -1.85
CA GLU A 113 53.23 9.70 -1.05
C GLU A 113 51.72 9.99 -1.09
N GLY A 114 50.90 8.95 -1.19
CA GLY A 114 49.44 9.07 -1.15
C GLY A 114 48.94 9.47 0.23
N ILE A 115 47.90 10.30 0.27
CA ILE A 115 47.21 10.68 1.50
C ILE A 115 45.79 10.12 1.40
N ASP A 116 45.46 9.15 2.23
CA ASP A 116 44.13 8.57 2.24
C ASP A 116 43.08 9.58 2.75
N PRO A 117 41.89 9.62 2.15
CA PRO A 117 40.79 10.43 2.67
C PRO A 117 40.30 9.87 4.01
N SER A 118 39.75 10.75 4.85
CA SER A 118 39.07 10.32 6.08
C SER A 118 37.90 9.39 5.72
N PRO A 119 37.67 8.30 6.50
CA PRO A 119 36.54 7.43 6.26
C PRO A 119 35.23 8.17 6.51
N GLU A 120 34.29 8.05 5.56
CA GLU A 120 32.94 8.60 5.71
C GLU A 120 32.10 7.71 6.65
N PRO A 121 31.18 8.29 7.43
CA PRO A 121 30.36 7.53 8.35
C PRO A 121 29.36 6.62 7.61
N GLU A 122 29.09 5.45 8.20
CA GLU A 122 27.98 4.60 7.77
C GLU A 122 26.63 5.20 8.17
N ALA A 123 25.62 4.97 7.33
CA ALA A 123 24.25 5.24 7.73
C ALA A 123 23.82 4.27 8.85
N GLN A 124 23.09 4.79 9.83
CA GLN A 124 22.56 4.00 10.94
C GLN A 124 21.06 3.81 10.78
N PHE A 125 20.59 2.58 10.99
CA PHE A 125 19.17 2.31 11.05
C PHE A 125 18.55 2.95 12.29
N LYS A 126 17.46 3.68 12.08
CA LYS A 126 16.55 4.13 13.12
C LYS A 126 15.29 3.30 12.99
N MET A 127 15.23 2.18 13.72
CA MET A 127 14.11 1.24 13.65
C MET A 127 13.38 1.13 14.98
N GLY A 128 12.06 0.99 14.88
CA GLY A 128 11.17 0.73 16.00
C GLY A 128 10.59 -0.68 15.99
N ALA A 129 9.39 -0.81 16.58
CA ALA A 129 8.74 -2.09 16.71
C ALA A 129 8.34 -2.69 15.35
N GLY A 130 8.26 -4.01 15.29
CA GLY A 130 7.78 -4.73 14.09
C GLY A 130 8.76 -4.76 12.92
N ILE A 131 10.01 -4.33 13.14
CA ILE A 131 11.09 -4.38 12.17
C ILE A 131 12.28 -5.12 12.78
N ARG A 132 12.99 -5.87 11.95
CA ARG A 132 14.25 -6.52 12.32
C ARG A 132 15.27 -6.39 11.20
N VAL A 133 16.54 -6.55 11.52
CA VAL A 133 17.59 -6.74 10.52
C VAL A 133 17.39 -8.10 9.86
N SER A 134 17.58 -8.18 8.55
CA SER A 134 17.52 -9.44 7.81
C SER A 134 18.57 -10.42 8.32
N ASP A 135 18.22 -11.70 8.39
CA ASP A 135 19.17 -12.76 8.76
C ASP A 135 20.20 -13.01 7.63
N ASP A 136 19.82 -12.70 6.38
CA ASP A 136 20.62 -12.95 5.18
C ASP A 136 21.56 -11.78 4.83
N ASP A 137 21.15 -10.54 5.11
CA ASP A 137 21.92 -9.33 4.82
C ASP A 137 21.83 -8.30 5.96
N PRO A 138 22.95 -8.00 6.66
CA PRO A 138 22.96 -7.01 7.73
C PRO A 138 22.68 -5.57 7.24
N ASN A 139 22.62 -5.33 5.92
CA ASN A 139 22.29 -4.05 5.32
C ASN A 139 20.81 -3.92 4.95
N VAL A 140 19.96 -4.87 5.31
CA VAL A 140 18.53 -4.83 5.00
C VAL A 140 17.70 -4.90 6.27
N LEU A 141 16.72 -4.00 6.38
CA LEU A 141 15.63 -4.10 7.35
C LEU A 141 14.43 -4.77 6.71
N VAL A 142 13.85 -5.73 7.41
CA VAL A 142 12.64 -6.45 7.00
C VAL A 142 11.53 -6.30 8.01
N ALA A 143 10.28 -6.34 7.56
CA ALA A 143 9.12 -6.40 8.43
C ALA A 143 9.15 -7.71 9.24
N GLU A 144 9.05 -7.62 10.56
CA GLU A 144 8.94 -8.79 11.44
C GLU A 144 7.50 -9.33 11.50
N ILE A 145 6.53 -8.47 11.19
CA ILE A 145 5.09 -8.71 11.32
C ILE A 145 4.33 -8.11 10.13
N ASP A 146 3.14 -8.63 9.86
CA ASP A 146 2.19 -7.97 8.96
C ASP A 146 1.65 -6.69 9.63
N GLY A 147 1.50 -5.61 8.87
CA GLY A 147 1.04 -4.33 9.41
C GLY A 147 1.14 -3.19 8.41
N ALA A 148 1.33 -1.98 8.92
CA ALA A 148 1.64 -0.81 8.10
C ALA A 148 2.97 -0.17 8.52
N VAL A 149 3.74 0.28 7.53
CA VAL A 149 4.98 1.02 7.77
C VAL A 149 4.67 2.47 8.13
N VAL A 150 5.24 2.94 9.23
CA VAL A 150 5.20 4.33 9.66
C VAL A 150 6.63 4.84 9.69
N MET A 151 6.86 5.93 8.97
CA MET A 151 8.13 6.66 8.98
C MET A 151 7.91 8.04 9.59
N SER A 152 8.72 8.34 10.62
CA SER A 152 8.76 9.65 11.27
C SER A 152 9.71 10.61 10.53
N PRO A 153 9.58 11.94 10.72
CA PRO A 153 10.43 12.93 10.05
C PRO A 153 11.92 12.80 10.37
N ASP A 154 12.28 12.15 11.47
CA ASP A 154 13.64 11.85 11.89
C ASP A 154 14.19 10.54 11.31
N GLU A 155 13.54 9.99 10.29
CA GLU A 155 13.89 8.73 9.60
C GLU A 155 13.70 7.47 10.46
N TYR A 156 12.96 7.58 11.56
CA TYR A 156 12.60 6.44 12.38
C TYR A 156 11.48 5.64 11.71
N VAL A 157 11.74 4.36 11.41
CA VAL A 157 10.81 3.46 10.71
C VAL A 157 10.31 2.39 11.68
N GLU A 158 9.00 2.14 11.68
CA GLU A 158 8.39 1.04 12.43
C GLU A 158 7.25 0.39 11.65
N VAL A 159 6.88 -0.83 12.03
CA VAL A 159 5.69 -1.52 11.50
C VAL A 159 4.70 -1.72 12.62
N ILE A 160 3.51 -1.14 12.44
CA ILE A 160 2.44 -1.18 13.44
C ILE A 160 1.37 -2.20 13.04
N LYS A 161 0.87 -2.93 14.04
CA LYS A 161 -0.26 -3.87 13.90
C LYS A 161 -1.63 -3.22 14.14
N SER A 162 -1.63 -2.04 14.74
CA SER A 162 -2.85 -1.32 15.10
C SER A 162 -2.67 0.16 14.82
N GLU A 163 -3.67 0.77 14.18
CA GLU A 163 -3.65 2.20 13.85
C GLU A 163 -4.86 2.93 14.46
N ILE A 164 -4.64 4.19 14.86
CA ILE A 164 -5.71 5.06 15.39
C ILE A 164 -5.85 6.31 14.52
N ILE A 165 -6.96 6.38 13.81
CA ILE A 165 -7.36 7.59 13.07
C ILE A 165 -8.21 8.46 14.00
N ALA A 166 -7.67 9.62 14.36
CA ALA A 166 -8.32 10.53 15.32
C ALA A 166 -9.48 11.34 14.73
N SER A 167 -9.62 11.39 13.40
CA SER A 167 -10.59 12.19 12.65
C SER A 167 -11.70 11.35 12.02
N ASP A 168 -12.62 12.03 11.34
CA ASP A 168 -13.60 11.41 10.44
C ASP A 168 -12.90 10.86 9.18
N ILE A 169 -13.50 9.83 8.59
CA ILE A 169 -13.17 9.38 7.24
C ILE A 169 -14.03 10.20 6.27
N ASP A 170 -13.39 11.18 5.64
CA ASP A 170 -13.98 12.17 4.73
C ASP A 170 -13.01 12.50 3.58
N TYR A 171 -13.23 13.61 2.87
CA TYR A 171 -12.35 14.01 1.76
C TYR A 171 -10.91 14.38 2.18
N ASN A 172 -10.66 14.63 3.47
CA ASN A 172 -9.31 14.91 3.97
C ASN A 172 -8.55 13.61 4.28
N THR A 173 -9.27 12.56 4.66
CA THR A 173 -8.68 11.25 5.01
C THR A 173 -8.71 10.27 3.83
N GLY A 174 -9.77 10.29 3.02
CA GLY A 174 -10.00 9.30 1.97
C GLY A 174 -10.36 7.92 2.54
N ASN A 175 -10.56 6.96 1.63
CA ASN A 175 -10.74 5.55 1.93
C ASN A 175 -9.53 4.99 2.66
N VAL A 176 -9.78 4.05 3.58
CA VAL A 176 -8.75 3.47 4.43
C VAL A 176 -8.74 1.96 4.25
N SER A 177 -7.58 1.39 3.98
CA SER A 177 -7.36 -0.06 3.97
C SER A 177 -6.16 -0.41 4.85
N PHE A 178 -6.39 -1.23 5.89
CA PHE A 178 -5.40 -1.54 6.90
C PHE A 178 -5.30 -3.05 7.15
N THR A 179 -4.09 -3.60 7.21
CA THR A 179 -3.85 -5.05 7.32
C THR A 179 -3.96 -5.58 8.77
N GLY A 180 -4.15 -4.70 9.75
CA GLY A 180 -4.31 -5.06 11.16
C GLY A 180 -5.57 -4.49 11.81
N ASP A 181 -5.47 -4.19 13.11
CA ASP A 181 -6.55 -3.59 13.89
C ASP A 181 -6.66 -2.08 13.62
N LEU A 182 -7.86 -1.59 13.33
CA LEU A 182 -8.08 -0.17 13.03
C LEU A 182 -9.07 0.44 14.01
N THR A 183 -8.71 1.58 14.60
CA THR A 183 -9.61 2.39 15.42
C THR A 183 -9.81 3.76 14.78
N ILE A 184 -11.04 4.08 14.42
CA ILE A 184 -11.47 5.39 13.94
C ILE A 184 -12.21 6.07 15.08
N ARG A 185 -11.70 7.18 15.60
CA ARG A 185 -12.38 7.93 16.68
C ARG A 185 -13.57 8.74 16.15
N GLY A 186 -13.53 9.13 14.88
CA GLY A 186 -14.58 9.86 14.19
C GLY A 186 -15.66 8.97 13.56
N SER A 187 -16.39 9.57 12.63
CA SER A 187 -17.43 8.93 11.80
C SER A 187 -16.89 8.56 10.42
N VAL A 188 -17.51 7.59 9.75
CA VAL A 188 -17.27 7.29 8.33
C VAL A 188 -18.37 7.97 7.52
N ARG A 189 -17.99 8.94 6.68
CA ARG A 189 -18.93 9.75 5.90
C ARG A 189 -19.42 9.02 4.66
N ALA A 190 -20.52 9.51 4.10
CA ALA A 190 -21.15 8.98 2.90
C ALA A 190 -20.19 8.87 1.71
N GLY A 191 -20.21 7.71 1.07
CA GLY A 191 -19.42 7.43 -0.13
C GLY A 191 -17.94 7.15 0.11
N PHE A 192 -17.53 6.88 1.36
CA PHE A 192 -16.20 6.40 1.71
C PHE A 192 -16.19 4.91 2.03
N GLU A 193 -15.01 4.32 1.94
CA GLU A 193 -14.76 2.89 2.19
C GLU A 193 -13.69 2.69 3.25
N VAL A 194 -13.96 1.78 4.20
CA VAL A 194 -13.03 1.37 5.25
C VAL A 194 -12.91 -0.15 5.26
N ASN A 195 -11.70 -0.64 5.08
CA ASN A 195 -11.37 -2.07 5.05
C ASN A 195 -10.28 -2.40 6.08
N ALA A 196 -10.55 -3.33 7.00
CA ALA A 196 -9.57 -3.78 7.99
C ALA A 196 -9.43 -5.32 7.96
N LYS A 197 -8.20 -5.85 7.87
CA LYS A 197 -7.96 -7.31 8.02
C LYS A 197 -7.87 -7.77 9.48
N GLY A 198 -8.02 -6.87 10.44
CA GLY A 198 -8.15 -7.17 11.86
C GLY A 198 -9.53 -6.76 12.41
N ASN A 199 -9.54 -6.37 13.68
CA ASN A 199 -10.70 -5.77 14.33
C ASN A 199 -10.87 -4.31 13.89
N LEU A 200 -12.10 -3.84 13.82
CA LEU A 200 -12.43 -2.46 13.47
C LEU A 200 -13.29 -1.82 14.55
N ARG A 201 -12.89 -0.65 15.02
CA ARG A 201 -13.66 0.16 15.95
C ARG A 201 -13.95 1.54 15.38
N ILE A 202 -15.20 1.96 15.37
CA ILE A 202 -15.65 3.27 14.89
C ILE A 202 -16.35 3.98 16.06
N GLY A 203 -15.81 5.13 16.47
CA GLY A 203 -16.33 5.93 17.58
C GLY A 203 -17.59 6.71 17.24
N GLY A 204 -17.71 7.14 15.99
CA GLY A 204 -18.85 7.88 15.45
C GLY A 204 -19.85 7.01 14.69
N ASN A 205 -20.55 7.64 13.75
CA ASN A 205 -21.54 6.99 12.90
C ASN A 205 -20.91 6.46 11.61
N VAL A 206 -21.58 5.52 10.97
CA VAL A 206 -21.32 5.10 9.58
C VAL A 206 -22.49 5.60 8.75
N GLU A 207 -22.23 6.58 7.89
CA GLU A 207 -23.22 7.26 7.07
C GLU A 207 -23.04 6.79 5.63
N ASP A 208 -24.00 6.08 5.03
CA ASP A 208 -23.97 5.67 3.60
C ASP A 208 -22.58 5.24 3.05
N ALA A 209 -21.87 4.43 3.83
CA ALA A 209 -20.47 4.05 3.58
C ALA A 209 -20.29 2.54 3.49
N ALA A 210 -19.22 2.11 2.84
CA ALA A 210 -18.83 0.71 2.79
C ALA A 210 -17.83 0.41 3.90
N VAL A 211 -18.18 -0.49 4.82
CA VAL A 211 -17.30 -0.86 5.93
C VAL A 211 -17.12 -2.36 5.94
N SER A 212 -15.87 -2.83 5.87
CA SER A 212 -15.56 -4.25 5.97
C SER A 212 -14.45 -4.53 6.97
N CYS A 213 -14.61 -5.60 7.75
CA CYS A 213 -13.52 -6.18 8.51
C CYS A 213 -13.61 -7.70 8.59
N THR A 214 -12.46 -8.38 8.71
CA THR A 214 -12.42 -9.83 8.91
C THR A 214 -12.56 -10.23 10.39
N GLY A 215 -12.09 -9.38 11.31
CA GLY A 215 -12.24 -9.54 12.76
C GLY A 215 -13.60 -9.05 13.27
N ASN A 216 -13.63 -8.59 14.52
CA ASN A 216 -14.83 -8.02 15.14
C ASN A 216 -15.03 -6.54 14.77
N LEU A 217 -16.28 -6.10 14.73
CA LEU A 217 -16.67 -4.72 14.43
C LEU A 217 -17.41 -4.09 15.62
N GLU A 218 -16.93 -2.96 16.13
CA GLU A 218 -17.67 -2.14 17.09
C GLU A 218 -17.92 -0.76 16.50
N ILE A 219 -19.19 -0.42 16.24
CA ILE A 219 -19.64 0.92 15.92
C ILE A 219 -20.27 1.48 17.19
N ALA A 220 -19.56 2.38 17.86
CA ALA A 220 -20.10 3.04 19.05
C ALA A 220 -21.31 3.89 18.68
N GLY A 221 -21.30 4.55 17.51
CA GLY A 221 -22.44 5.26 16.91
C GLY A 221 -23.49 4.34 16.28
N GLY A 222 -24.19 4.87 15.29
CA GLY A 222 -25.12 4.11 14.45
C GLY A 222 -24.64 3.93 13.01
N ALA A 223 -25.20 2.93 12.32
CA ALA A 223 -25.06 2.76 10.89
C ALA A 223 -26.34 3.25 10.21
N VAL A 224 -26.28 4.40 9.53
CA VAL A 224 -27.44 5.06 8.93
C VAL A 224 -27.16 5.24 7.44
N GLY A 225 -28.07 4.75 6.61
CA GLY A 225 -27.90 4.82 5.17
C GLY A 225 -29.19 5.14 4.42
N SER A 226 -29.08 4.95 3.12
CA SER A 226 -30.12 5.13 2.11
C SER A 226 -30.70 3.79 1.62
N GLY A 227 -30.18 2.67 2.10
CA GLY A 227 -30.61 1.30 1.76
C GLY A 227 -29.60 0.49 0.95
N ASN A 228 -28.57 1.14 0.38
CA ASN A 228 -27.59 0.48 -0.48
C ASN A 228 -26.20 0.29 0.15
N ALA A 229 -25.98 0.90 1.31
CA ALA A 229 -24.70 0.83 2.00
C ALA A 229 -24.52 -0.54 2.67
N LEU A 230 -23.29 -1.04 2.71
CA LEU A 230 -22.95 -2.39 3.14
C LEU A 230 -21.94 -2.35 4.29
N VAL A 231 -22.30 -3.00 5.40
CA VAL A 231 -21.37 -3.34 6.48
C VAL A 231 -21.15 -4.85 6.47
N THR A 232 -19.89 -5.28 6.39
CA THR A 232 -19.50 -6.69 6.47
C THR A 232 -18.50 -6.92 7.60
N CYS A 233 -18.77 -7.90 8.46
CA CYS A 233 -17.91 -8.28 9.56
C CYS A 233 -17.72 -9.81 9.55
N GLY A 234 -16.48 -10.28 9.53
CA GLY A 234 -16.17 -11.71 9.59
C GLY A 234 -16.38 -12.30 10.99
N GLY A 235 -16.16 -11.51 12.05
CA GLY A 235 -16.43 -11.86 13.43
C GLY A 235 -17.80 -11.41 13.92
N SER A 236 -17.88 -11.04 15.20
CA SER A 236 -19.08 -10.48 15.81
C SER A 236 -19.12 -8.95 15.64
N MET A 237 -20.33 -8.41 15.57
CA MET A 237 -20.58 -6.99 15.40
C MET A 237 -21.40 -6.42 16.55
N LYS A 238 -21.01 -5.24 17.04
CA LYS A 238 -21.78 -4.43 17.99
C LYS A 238 -22.02 -3.05 17.43
N VAL A 239 -23.27 -2.59 17.46
CA VAL A 239 -23.68 -1.28 16.93
C VAL A 239 -24.81 -0.69 17.76
N ARG A 240 -24.92 0.64 17.83
CA ARG A 240 -26.02 1.27 18.57
C ARG A 240 -27.37 1.09 17.90
N HIS A 241 -27.49 1.59 16.67
CA HIS A 241 -28.68 1.44 15.84
C HIS A 241 -28.28 1.24 14.38
N VAL A 242 -29.14 0.58 13.61
CA VAL A 242 -28.96 0.34 12.18
C VAL A 242 -30.21 0.83 11.45
N GLU A 243 -30.05 1.76 10.50
CA GLU A 243 -31.15 2.28 9.70
C GLU A 243 -30.82 2.22 8.20
N ARG A 244 -31.69 1.58 7.41
CA ARG A 244 -31.54 1.45 5.94
C ARG A 244 -30.13 1.03 5.52
N PHE A 245 -29.67 -0.08 6.10
CA PHE A 245 -28.34 -0.64 5.83
C PHE A 245 -28.43 -2.13 5.51
N ILE A 246 -27.50 -2.62 4.70
CA ILE A 246 -27.27 -4.04 4.49
C ILE A 246 -26.14 -4.46 5.42
N VAL A 247 -26.40 -5.39 6.34
CA VAL A 247 -25.44 -5.83 7.36
C VAL A 247 -25.22 -7.32 7.25
N LYS A 248 -23.97 -7.74 7.08
CA LYS A 248 -23.54 -9.13 6.99
C LYS A 248 -22.52 -9.44 8.08
N VAL A 249 -22.83 -10.39 8.96
CA VAL A 249 -22.01 -10.72 10.14
C VAL A 249 -21.74 -12.22 10.19
N GLY A 250 -20.47 -12.61 10.29
CA GLY A 250 -20.05 -14.01 10.39
C GLY A 250 -20.22 -14.61 11.79
N GLY A 251 -20.34 -13.79 12.83
CA GLY A 251 -20.64 -14.19 14.21
C GLY A 251 -21.97 -13.62 14.71
N ASP A 252 -21.96 -13.17 15.97
CA ASP A 252 -23.12 -12.58 16.63
C ASP A 252 -23.27 -11.10 16.28
N LEU A 253 -24.51 -10.62 16.18
CA LEU A 253 -24.84 -9.21 16.01
C LEU A 253 -25.59 -8.70 17.23
N CYS A 254 -25.00 -7.72 17.91
CA CYS A 254 -25.62 -7.00 19.02
C CYS A 254 -25.95 -5.56 18.61
N ILE A 255 -27.24 -5.27 18.49
CA ILE A 255 -27.80 -3.94 18.26
C ILE A 255 -28.34 -3.45 19.60
N THR A 256 -27.76 -2.40 20.16
CA THR A 256 -28.15 -1.99 21.53
C THR A 256 -29.49 -1.26 21.58
N GLU A 257 -29.88 -0.63 20.48
CA GLU A 257 -31.16 0.06 20.29
C GLU A 257 -31.92 -0.62 19.14
N ASP A 258 -32.09 0.09 18.03
CA ASP A 258 -33.10 -0.27 17.03
C ASP A 258 -32.48 -0.64 15.68
N ALA A 259 -33.07 -1.63 15.02
CA ALA A 259 -32.85 -1.95 13.61
C ALA A 259 -34.08 -1.50 12.81
N ILE A 260 -33.89 -0.57 11.87
CA ILE A 260 -34.97 0.08 11.14
C ILE A 260 -34.75 -0.09 9.63
N HIS A 261 -35.74 -0.63 8.93
CA HIS A 261 -35.74 -0.77 7.46
C HIS A 261 -34.43 -1.35 6.89
N SER A 262 -33.85 -2.33 7.58
CA SER A 262 -32.50 -2.85 7.28
C SER A 262 -32.55 -4.31 6.88
N ASP A 263 -31.60 -4.73 6.04
CA ASP A 263 -31.42 -6.13 5.65
C ASP A 263 -30.21 -6.70 6.37
N ILE A 264 -30.49 -7.51 7.38
CA ILE A 264 -29.52 -8.03 8.34
C ILE A 264 -29.40 -9.54 8.15
N VAL A 265 -28.17 -10.02 7.96
CA VAL A 265 -27.83 -11.44 7.93
C VAL A 265 -26.69 -11.69 8.89
N ALA A 266 -26.96 -12.44 9.95
CA ALA A 266 -25.95 -12.92 10.88
C ALA A 266 -25.92 -14.46 10.90
N GLN A 267 -24.72 -15.04 10.90
CA GLN A 267 -24.57 -16.49 11.04
C GLN A 267 -24.79 -16.95 12.50
N GLY A 268 -24.49 -16.09 13.48
CA GLY A 268 -24.75 -16.35 14.90
C GLY A 268 -26.13 -15.88 15.36
N ARG A 269 -26.19 -15.33 16.58
CA ARG A 269 -27.38 -14.75 17.19
C ARG A 269 -27.51 -13.26 16.83
N VAL A 270 -28.75 -12.81 16.59
CA VAL A 270 -29.07 -11.38 16.55
C VAL A 270 -29.78 -10.98 17.84
N GLN A 271 -29.24 -9.97 18.52
CA GLN A 271 -29.88 -9.32 19.66
C GLN A 271 -30.15 -7.86 19.32
N ALA A 272 -31.38 -7.40 19.49
CA ALA A 272 -31.79 -6.02 19.31
C ALA A 272 -32.76 -5.59 20.40
N ARG A 273 -32.93 -4.28 20.64
CA ARG A 273 -34.06 -3.80 21.45
C ARG A 273 -35.34 -3.82 20.61
N SER A 274 -35.30 -3.17 19.44
CA SER A 274 -36.42 -3.12 18.50
C SER A 274 -35.98 -3.49 17.09
N ILE A 275 -36.80 -4.25 16.37
CA ILE A 275 -36.61 -4.52 14.94
C ILE A 275 -37.86 -4.07 14.20
N VAL A 276 -37.73 -3.08 13.33
CA VAL A 276 -38.83 -2.44 12.61
C VAL A 276 -38.50 -2.34 11.13
N GLY A 277 -39.13 -3.20 10.33
CA GLY A 277 -39.02 -3.14 8.88
C GLY A 277 -37.74 -3.75 8.32
N GLY A 278 -37.85 -4.26 7.10
CA GLY A 278 -36.76 -4.98 6.43
C GLY A 278 -36.73 -6.46 6.83
N THR A 279 -35.57 -7.08 6.64
CA THR A 279 -35.37 -8.52 6.86
C THR A 279 -34.25 -8.75 7.85
N THR A 280 -34.48 -9.55 8.88
CA THR A 280 -33.43 -9.99 9.80
C THR A 280 -33.37 -11.50 9.82
N SER A 281 -32.24 -12.05 9.40
CA SER A 281 -31.95 -13.48 9.40
C SER A 281 -30.82 -13.77 10.38
N ALA A 282 -31.03 -14.74 11.27
CA ALA A 282 -30.01 -15.23 12.20
C ALA A 282 -29.88 -16.74 12.07
N GLY A 283 -28.64 -17.25 12.04
CA GLY A 283 -28.38 -18.70 11.99
C GLY A 283 -28.79 -19.42 13.28
N GLU A 284 -28.53 -18.83 14.45
CA GLU A 284 -28.86 -19.47 15.73
C GLU A 284 -30.20 -19.00 16.32
N GLY A 285 -30.49 -17.70 16.28
CA GLY A 285 -31.71 -17.15 16.86
C GLY A 285 -31.76 -15.63 16.89
N ILE A 286 -32.98 -15.10 17.04
CA ILE A 286 -33.25 -13.66 17.14
C ILE A 286 -33.87 -13.37 18.50
N GLN A 287 -33.32 -12.39 19.21
CA GLN A 287 -33.85 -11.87 20.46
C GLN A 287 -34.13 -10.38 20.31
N ALA A 288 -35.40 -9.99 20.40
CA ALA A 288 -35.83 -8.59 20.37
C ALA A 288 -36.88 -8.32 21.46
N GLU A 289 -36.87 -7.13 22.06
CA GLU A 289 -37.94 -6.70 22.98
C GLU A 289 -39.21 -6.34 22.19
N VAL A 290 -39.03 -5.71 21.02
CA VAL A 290 -40.09 -5.28 20.13
C VAL A 290 -39.78 -5.72 18.70
N ALA A 291 -40.78 -6.28 18.01
CA ALA A 291 -40.71 -6.62 16.60
C ALA A 291 -41.92 -6.04 15.86
N GLY A 292 -41.65 -5.24 14.82
CA GLY A 292 -42.65 -4.49 14.07
C GLY A 292 -42.99 -3.13 14.67
N ALA A 293 -43.84 -2.38 13.96
CA ALA A 293 -44.35 -1.10 14.40
C ALA A 293 -45.86 -1.00 14.18
N ALA A 294 -46.54 -0.17 14.98
CA ALA A 294 -47.96 0.11 14.82
C ALA A 294 -48.31 0.71 13.45
N ALA A 295 -47.33 1.29 12.76
CA ALA A 295 -47.45 1.76 11.38
C ALA A 295 -47.46 0.63 10.32
N GLU A 296 -47.71 -0.62 10.72
CA GLU A 296 -47.84 -1.81 9.86
C GLU A 296 -46.64 -2.03 8.91
N THR A 297 -45.45 -1.64 9.37
CA THR A 297 -44.23 -1.82 8.58
C THR A 297 -43.87 -3.31 8.49
N ARG A 298 -43.83 -3.84 7.26
CA ARG A 298 -43.47 -5.24 6.99
C ARG A 298 -42.09 -5.56 7.57
N THR A 299 -42.07 -6.40 8.59
CA THR A 299 -40.88 -6.86 9.31
C THR A 299 -40.77 -8.37 9.17
N VAL A 300 -39.68 -8.86 8.58
CA VAL A 300 -39.46 -10.29 8.36
C VAL A 300 -38.33 -10.76 9.25
N LEU A 301 -38.63 -11.71 10.15
CA LEU A 301 -37.65 -12.33 11.02
C LEU A 301 -37.50 -13.80 10.62
N ASP A 302 -36.27 -14.22 10.32
CA ASP A 302 -35.92 -15.60 10.03
C ASP A 302 -34.91 -16.12 11.07
N ALA A 303 -35.31 -17.12 11.84
CA ALA A 303 -34.47 -17.77 12.82
C ALA A 303 -34.16 -19.19 12.36
N GLY A 304 -32.88 -19.48 12.12
CA GLY A 304 -32.40 -20.76 11.58
C GLY A 304 -31.65 -20.64 10.25
N GLY A 305 -31.27 -19.42 9.83
CA GLY A 305 -30.36 -19.17 8.70
C GLY A 305 -30.87 -19.60 7.32
N THR A 306 -32.14 -20.03 7.22
CA THR A 306 -32.71 -20.55 5.98
C THR A 306 -32.80 -19.46 4.92
N PHE A 307 -33.08 -18.22 5.33
CA PHE A 307 -33.10 -17.06 4.46
C PHE A 307 -31.72 -16.71 3.90
N ALA A 308 -30.65 -16.84 4.71
CA ALA A 308 -29.29 -16.64 4.24
C ALA A 308 -28.93 -17.64 3.13
N ILE A 309 -29.25 -18.93 3.34
CA ILE A 309 -29.06 -20.00 2.35
C ILE A 309 -29.93 -19.78 1.11
N MET A 310 -31.19 -19.37 1.28
CA MET A 310 -32.08 -19.06 0.15
C MET A 310 -31.59 -17.86 -0.66
N GLN A 311 -31.06 -16.82 -0.01
CA GLN A 311 -30.48 -15.67 -0.72
C GLN A 311 -29.24 -16.07 -1.50
N GLU A 312 -28.33 -16.84 -0.90
CA GLU A 312 -27.14 -17.36 -1.58
C GLU A 312 -27.53 -18.21 -2.79
N LYS A 313 -28.48 -19.13 -2.62
CA LYS A 313 -29.05 -19.92 -3.71
C LYS A 313 -29.64 -19.03 -4.81
N THR A 314 -30.43 -18.02 -4.46
CA THR A 314 -31.07 -17.12 -5.44
C THR A 314 -30.03 -16.34 -6.25
N GLU A 315 -28.95 -15.89 -5.59
CA GLU A 315 -27.86 -15.18 -6.25
C GLU A 315 -27.05 -16.11 -7.17
N LEU A 316 -26.75 -17.34 -6.73
CA LEU A 316 -26.14 -18.36 -7.57
C LEU A 316 -27.01 -18.70 -8.79
N GLU A 317 -28.33 -18.86 -8.60
CA GLU A 317 -29.28 -19.09 -9.68
C GLU A 317 -29.29 -17.92 -10.69
N LYS A 318 -29.20 -16.68 -10.21
CA LYS A 318 -29.11 -15.48 -11.05
C LYS A 318 -27.81 -15.46 -11.86
N GLN A 319 -26.68 -15.78 -11.24
CA GLN A 319 -25.37 -15.88 -11.92
C GLN A 319 -25.34 -17.00 -12.96
N ILE A 320 -25.95 -18.16 -12.64
CA ILE A 320 -26.14 -19.26 -13.59
C ILE A 320 -27.03 -18.81 -14.76
N GLY A 321 -28.08 -18.03 -14.48
CA GLY A 321 -28.96 -17.44 -15.49
C GLY A 321 -28.21 -16.52 -16.47
N SER A 322 -27.43 -15.57 -15.96
CA SER A 322 -26.64 -14.66 -16.80
C SER A 322 -25.61 -15.39 -17.66
N LEU A 323 -24.90 -16.37 -17.09
CA LEU A 323 -23.95 -17.21 -17.83
C LEU A 323 -24.66 -18.05 -18.90
N THR A 324 -25.89 -18.49 -18.65
CA THR A 324 -26.67 -19.26 -19.63
C THR A 324 -27.05 -18.39 -20.83
N ILE A 325 -27.39 -17.11 -20.60
CA ILE A 325 -27.65 -16.14 -21.67
C ILE A 325 -26.37 -15.90 -22.49
N GLU A 326 -25.23 -15.65 -21.84
CA GLU A 326 -23.93 -15.46 -22.51
C GLU A 326 -23.54 -16.70 -23.34
N LEU A 327 -23.68 -17.91 -22.78
CA LEU A 327 -23.44 -19.17 -23.50
C LEU A 327 -24.34 -19.34 -24.72
N THR A 328 -25.59 -18.90 -24.63
CA THR A 328 -26.52 -18.96 -25.76
C THR A 328 -26.06 -18.01 -26.86
N GLY A 329 -25.68 -16.79 -26.51
CA GLY A 329 -25.12 -15.83 -27.46
C GLY A 329 -23.86 -16.32 -28.16
N VAL A 330 -22.93 -16.94 -27.43
CA VAL A 330 -21.71 -17.54 -28.02
C VAL A 330 -22.06 -18.70 -28.96
N ARG A 331 -23.03 -19.55 -28.60
CA ARG A 331 -23.48 -20.66 -29.47
C ARG A 331 -24.14 -20.14 -30.75
N ASP A 332 -24.93 -19.09 -30.65
CA ASP A 332 -25.56 -18.45 -31.83
C ASP A 332 -24.50 -17.82 -32.73
N ALA A 333 -23.47 -17.17 -32.16
CA ALA A 333 -22.34 -16.62 -32.91
C ALA A 333 -21.53 -17.73 -33.61
N GLN A 334 -21.25 -18.84 -32.92
CA GLN A 334 -20.61 -20.02 -33.54
C GLN A 334 -21.44 -20.54 -34.71
N TYR A 335 -22.75 -20.71 -34.51
CA TYR A 335 -23.65 -21.21 -35.55
C TYR A 335 -23.71 -20.28 -36.76
N ASN A 336 -23.85 -18.98 -36.54
CA ASN A 336 -23.91 -18.00 -37.63
C ASN A 336 -22.56 -17.91 -38.37
N LEU A 337 -21.43 -17.94 -37.67
CA LEU A 337 -20.11 -17.93 -38.29
C LEU A 337 -19.91 -19.15 -39.19
N VAL A 338 -20.23 -20.36 -38.69
CA VAL A 338 -20.13 -21.59 -39.48
C VAL A 338 -21.09 -21.55 -40.67
N LYS A 339 -22.31 -21.06 -40.48
CA LYS A 339 -23.32 -20.96 -41.53
C LYS A 339 -22.92 -19.98 -42.64
N ASP A 340 -22.35 -18.83 -42.28
CA ASP A 340 -22.07 -17.74 -43.22
C ASP A 340 -20.69 -17.87 -43.89
N ALA A 341 -19.73 -18.52 -43.23
CA ALA A 341 -18.35 -18.64 -43.71
C ALA A 341 -17.96 -20.02 -44.28
N MET A 342 -18.82 -21.05 -44.21
CA MET A 342 -18.58 -22.32 -44.92
C MET A 342 -18.88 -22.21 -46.42
N ASP A 343 -17.93 -22.61 -47.25
CA ASP A 343 -18.14 -22.79 -48.68
C ASP A 343 -18.87 -24.11 -49.02
N GLU A 344 -19.24 -24.32 -50.30
CA GLU A 344 -19.91 -25.55 -50.76
C GLU A 344 -19.08 -26.84 -50.52
N LYS A 345 -17.81 -26.72 -50.16
CA LYS A 345 -16.89 -27.83 -49.84
C LYS A 345 -16.66 -28.00 -48.33
N GLY A 346 -17.28 -27.17 -47.50
CA GLY A 346 -17.18 -27.22 -46.04
C GLY A 346 -15.85 -26.67 -45.49
N VAL A 347 -15.16 -25.82 -46.23
CA VAL A 347 -13.89 -25.19 -45.83
C VAL A 347 -14.13 -23.73 -45.48
N MET A 348 -13.51 -23.26 -44.39
CA MET A 348 -13.57 -21.87 -43.91
C MET A 348 -12.23 -21.15 -44.17
N SER A 349 -12.23 -19.82 -44.12
CA SER A 349 -10.98 -19.05 -44.19
C SER A 349 -10.16 -19.22 -42.90
N ALA A 350 -8.83 -19.13 -42.98
CA ALA A 350 -7.96 -19.23 -41.80
C ALA A 350 -8.25 -18.15 -40.73
N ALA A 351 -8.81 -17.00 -41.14
CA ALA A 351 -9.25 -15.96 -40.21
C ALA A 351 -10.52 -16.38 -39.46
N ASP A 352 -11.49 -16.96 -40.17
CA ASP A 352 -12.76 -17.42 -39.56
C ASP A 352 -12.56 -18.67 -38.71
N GLU A 353 -11.62 -19.55 -39.06
CA GLU A 353 -11.19 -20.67 -38.22
C GLU A 353 -10.57 -20.19 -36.90
N GLY A 354 -9.75 -19.13 -36.93
CA GLY A 354 -9.21 -18.52 -35.71
C GLY A 354 -10.28 -17.94 -34.80
N VAL A 355 -11.25 -17.21 -35.38
CA VAL A 355 -12.39 -16.67 -34.62
C VAL A 355 -13.26 -17.80 -34.05
N LEU A 356 -13.46 -18.88 -34.80
CA LEU A 356 -14.20 -20.04 -34.33
C LEU A 356 -13.50 -20.73 -33.14
N ASP A 357 -12.18 -20.85 -33.16
CA ASP A 357 -11.38 -21.43 -32.06
C ASP A 357 -11.43 -20.57 -30.79
N GLU A 358 -11.40 -19.24 -30.94
CA GLU A 358 -11.63 -18.30 -29.82
C GLU A 358 -13.02 -18.48 -29.21
N LEU A 359 -14.06 -18.61 -30.04
CA LEU A 359 -15.43 -18.86 -29.58
C LEU A 359 -15.56 -20.24 -28.89
N TRP A 360 -14.86 -21.27 -29.36
CA TRP A 360 -14.80 -22.58 -28.70
C TRP A 360 -14.14 -22.51 -27.34
N THR A 361 -13.00 -21.82 -27.25
CA THR A 361 -12.29 -21.60 -25.99
C THR A 361 -13.17 -20.83 -25.00
N ARG A 362 -13.76 -19.73 -25.45
CA ARG A 362 -14.67 -18.92 -24.63
C ARG A 362 -15.88 -19.71 -24.15
N ARG A 363 -16.47 -20.53 -25.01
CA ARG A 363 -17.57 -21.42 -24.63
C ARG A 363 -17.15 -22.42 -23.56
N ALA A 364 -15.98 -23.04 -23.71
CA ALA A 364 -15.47 -24.01 -22.74
C ALA A 364 -15.25 -23.36 -21.36
N GLU A 365 -14.66 -22.15 -21.32
CA GLU A 365 -14.50 -21.37 -20.08
C GLU A 365 -15.85 -21.07 -19.40
N LEU A 366 -16.83 -20.60 -20.18
CA LEU A 366 -18.16 -20.27 -19.66
C LEU A 366 -18.92 -21.52 -19.18
N GLU A 367 -18.80 -22.65 -19.89
CA GLU A 367 -19.38 -23.92 -19.46
C GLU A 367 -18.74 -24.40 -18.15
N GLN A 368 -17.41 -24.34 -18.03
CA GLN A 368 -16.68 -24.69 -16.80
C GLN A 368 -17.08 -23.80 -15.61
N LYS A 369 -17.19 -22.49 -15.84
CA LYS A 369 -17.62 -21.54 -14.80
C LYS A 369 -19.06 -21.80 -14.35
N ARG A 370 -19.96 -22.10 -15.30
CA ARG A 370 -21.36 -22.43 -14.99
C ARG A 370 -21.49 -23.76 -14.24
N THR A 371 -20.74 -24.80 -14.62
CA THR A 371 -20.76 -26.07 -13.89
C THR A 371 -20.22 -25.91 -12.47
N GLY A 372 -19.13 -25.16 -12.30
CA GLY A 372 -18.58 -24.88 -10.96
C GLY A 372 -19.55 -24.11 -10.06
N LEU A 373 -20.39 -23.22 -10.61
CA LEU A 373 -21.45 -22.55 -9.85
C LEU A 373 -22.67 -23.43 -9.55
N ARG A 374 -22.93 -24.48 -10.33
CA ARG A 374 -24.02 -25.44 -10.07
C ARG A 374 -23.68 -26.49 -9.01
N GLU A 375 -22.39 -26.75 -8.81
CA GLU A 375 -21.88 -27.68 -7.81
C GLU A 375 -21.76 -27.06 -6.42
N LYS A 376 -21.68 -25.73 -6.33
CA LYS A 376 -21.84 -24.94 -5.11
C LYS A 376 -23.32 -24.85 -4.75
#